data_AF-A0A0N0J8V9-F1
#
_entry.id   AF-A0A0N0J8V9-F1
#
_cell.length_a   1.000
_cell.length_b   1.000
_cell.length_c   1.000
_cell.angle_alpha   90.00
_cell.angle_beta   90.00
_cell.angle_gamma   90.00
#
_symmetry.space_group_name_H-M   'P 1'
#
loop_
_entity.id
_entity.type
_entity.pdbx_description
1 polymer ?
#
loop_
_entity_poly.entity_id
_entity_poly.type
_entity_poly.pdbx_seq_one_letter_code
_entity_poly.pdbx_strand_id
1 'polypeptide(L)'
;MTGEAVAIDEGAPADGLRELSELPLPDSRMRYLSIREGTTVRPLVQRDRHESIAELALADSVPEQVRTHYDTARNLYLYAWHVYRFHVVAEHQALASLEMALRLALVQQGKLDEHGALLGAPGRQAKAKRPPAPLGLSRLLSMALQSGLISNDGLSRRGLWAQKLAERRRSFEQIEFMRKHQLQELTIPDSPAVPTEDELAYDWLTDFIETLPRLRNEYAHGTQMLHASVLMTFQIVSDLIDQLWSRRAIGE
;
A
#
# COMPACT_ATOMS: atom_id res chain seq x y z
N MET A 1 4.32 41.79 -14.61
CA MET A 1 3.19 41.01 -15.15
C MET A 1 3.61 40.44 -16.49
N THR A 2 4.12 39.22 -16.47
CA THR A 2 4.35 38.40 -17.66
C THR A 2 3.97 37.00 -17.21
N GLY A 3 2.74 36.60 -17.54
CA GLY A 3 2.26 35.26 -17.27
C GLY A 3 2.99 34.30 -18.20
N GLU A 4 3.87 33.49 -17.62
CA GLU A 4 4.30 32.26 -18.29
C GLU A 4 3.10 31.33 -18.32
N ALA A 5 2.60 31.09 -19.54
CA ALA A 5 1.67 30.02 -19.81
C ALA A 5 2.30 28.72 -19.32
N VAL A 6 1.71 28.12 -18.29
CA VAL A 6 1.97 26.74 -17.92
C VAL A 6 1.59 25.92 -19.14
N ALA A 7 2.59 25.42 -19.85
CA ALA A 7 2.39 24.39 -20.86
C ALA A 7 1.74 23.20 -20.14
N ILE A 8 0.44 23.05 -20.37
CA ILE A 8 -0.27 21.80 -20.15
C ILE A 8 0.46 20.77 -21.02
N ASP A 9 1.23 19.91 -20.37
CA ASP A 9 1.88 18.75 -20.97
C ASP A 9 0.81 17.99 -21.77
N GLU A 10 0.94 17.99 -23.10
CA GLU A 10 0.07 17.24 -23.99
C GLU A 10 0.27 15.76 -23.65
N GLY A 11 -0.67 15.23 -22.84
CA GLY A 11 -0.52 13.98 -22.12
C GLY A 11 0.00 12.84 -22.98
N ALA A 12 0.90 12.04 -22.39
CA ALA A 12 1.46 10.85 -23.01
C ALA A 12 0.38 10.07 -23.79
N PRO A 13 0.69 9.60 -25.02
CA PRO A 13 -0.28 8.91 -25.85
C PRO A 13 -0.87 7.70 -25.12
N ALA A 14 -2.13 7.37 -25.41
CA ALA A 14 -2.79 6.22 -24.83
C ALA A 14 -1.97 4.94 -25.12
N ASP A 15 -1.77 4.10 -24.10
CA ASP A 15 -0.96 2.88 -24.19
C ASP A 15 -1.45 1.87 -25.25
N GLY A 16 -2.71 1.98 -25.71
CA GLY A 16 -3.30 1.07 -26.70
C GLY A 16 -3.53 -0.35 -26.18
N LEU A 17 -4.16 -1.19 -27.00
CA LEU A 17 -4.17 -2.64 -26.77
C LEU A 17 -2.84 -3.20 -27.25
N ARG A 18 -2.17 -4.01 -26.43
CA ARG A 18 -0.88 -4.61 -26.80
C ARG A 18 -1.03 -5.61 -27.94
N GLU A 19 -0.03 -5.60 -28.82
CA GLU A 19 0.11 -6.60 -29.88
C GLU A 19 0.50 -7.96 -29.31
N LEU A 20 0.07 -9.04 -29.98
CA LEU A 20 0.32 -10.42 -29.53
C LEU A 20 1.82 -10.71 -29.38
N SER A 21 2.65 -10.17 -30.28
CA SER A 21 4.10 -10.33 -30.26
C SER A 21 4.78 -9.61 -29.10
N GLU A 22 4.14 -8.61 -28.50
CA GLU A 22 4.70 -7.80 -27.42
C GLU A 22 4.32 -8.31 -26.04
N LEU A 23 3.32 -9.18 -25.90
CA LEU A 23 2.87 -9.73 -24.61
C LEU A 23 4.01 -10.27 -23.72
N PRO A 24 5.00 -11.04 -24.23
CA PRO A 24 6.08 -11.57 -23.37
C PRO A 24 7.15 -10.53 -23.05
N LEU A 25 7.16 -9.36 -23.70
CA LEU A 25 8.18 -8.35 -23.51
C LEU A 25 7.85 -7.47 -22.30
N PRO A 26 8.87 -6.97 -21.57
CA PRO A 26 8.65 -5.99 -20.50
C PRO A 26 8.05 -4.71 -21.07
N ASP A 27 7.25 -4.02 -20.26
CA ASP A 27 6.85 -2.65 -20.55
C ASP A 27 8.10 -1.75 -20.62
N SER A 28 8.15 -0.87 -21.61
CA SER A 28 9.31 0.02 -21.82
C SER A 28 9.64 0.89 -20.61
N ARG A 29 8.63 1.23 -19.77
CA ARG A 29 8.81 2.01 -18.55
C ARG A 29 9.59 1.26 -17.47
N MET A 30 9.61 -0.08 -17.50
CA MET A 30 10.36 -0.89 -16.52
C MET A 30 11.87 -0.67 -16.62
N ARG A 31 12.40 -0.24 -17.79
CA ARG A 31 13.84 0.01 -18.00
C ARG A 31 14.43 1.11 -17.12
N TYR A 32 13.58 1.99 -16.58
CA TYR A 32 14.00 3.11 -15.75
C TYR A 32 14.02 2.78 -14.26
N LEU A 33 13.58 1.58 -13.89
CA LEU A 33 13.60 1.12 -12.51
C LEU A 33 14.93 0.45 -12.20
N SER A 34 15.46 0.74 -11.01
CA SER A 34 16.72 0.18 -10.52
C SER A 34 16.58 -0.28 -9.08
N ILE A 35 17.47 -1.18 -8.68
CA ILE A 35 17.62 -1.62 -7.29
C ILE A 35 19.05 -1.29 -6.84
N ARG A 36 19.16 -0.87 -5.57
CA ARG A 36 20.45 -0.61 -4.92
C ARG A 36 20.84 -1.84 -4.10
N GLU A 37 22.01 -2.39 -4.38
CA GLU A 37 22.64 -3.50 -3.65
C GLU A 37 23.95 -2.99 -3.05
N GLY A 38 23.89 -2.60 -1.77
CA GLY A 38 25.01 -1.94 -1.08
C GLY A 38 25.39 -0.62 -1.76
N THR A 39 26.60 -0.57 -2.30
CA THR A 39 27.15 0.60 -3.04
C THR A 39 26.84 0.56 -4.54
N THR A 40 26.31 -0.55 -5.05
CA THR A 40 26.04 -0.72 -6.49
C THR A 40 24.57 -0.48 -6.80
N VAL A 41 24.29 0.12 -7.94
CA VAL A 41 22.93 0.26 -8.49
C VAL A 41 22.88 -0.51 -9.79
N ARG A 42 21.89 -1.41 -9.93
CA ARG A 42 21.67 -2.20 -11.14
C ARG A 42 20.23 -2.07 -11.64
N PRO A 43 19.95 -2.32 -12.93
CA PRO A 43 18.58 -2.40 -13.43
C PRO A 43 17.76 -3.43 -12.64
N LEU A 44 16.51 -3.07 -12.35
CA LEU A 44 15.53 -3.98 -11.77
C LEU A 44 15.21 -5.08 -12.80
N VAL A 45 15.10 -6.32 -12.35
CA VAL A 45 14.64 -7.44 -13.19
C VAL A 45 13.36 -8.07 -12.64
N GLN A 46 12.66 -8.85 -13.47
CA GLN A 46 11.41 -9.50 -13.06
C GLN A 46 11.57 -10.42 -11.84
N ARG A 47 12.74 -11.07 -11.71
CA ARG A 47 13.06 -11.92 -10.56
C ARG A 47 13.00 -11.15 -9.24
N ASP A 48 13.61 -9.96 -9.18
CA ASP A 48 13.64 -9.12 -7.96
C ASP A 48 12.21 -8.84 -7.46
N ARG A 49 11.30 -8.59 -8.41
CA ARG A 49 9.88 -8.34 -8.12
C ARG A 49 9.16 -9.58 -7.64
N HIS A 50 9.44 -10.72 -8.26
CA HIS A 50 8.89 -12.00 -7.84
C HIS A 50 9.29 -12.34 -6.41
N GLU A 51 10.58 -12.23 -6.09
CA GLU A 51 11.09 -12.46 -4.74
C GLU A 51 10.42 -11.50 -3.75
N SER A 52 10.37 -10.21 -4.07
CA SER A 52 9.75 -9.18 -3.22
C SER A 52 8.28 -9.44 -2.90
N ILE A 53 7.47 -9.88 -3.88
CA ILE A 53 6.04 -10.12 -3.68
C ILE A 53 5.73 -11.52 -3.11
N ALA A 54 6.61 -12.51 -3.36
CA ALA A 54 6.48 -13.85 -2.81
C ALA A 54 6.59 -13.84 -1.28
N GLU A 55 7.46 -13.01 -0.72
CA GLU A 55 7.61 -12.79 0.72
C GLU A 55 6.35 -12.22 1.40
N LEU A 56 5.41 -11.66 0.64
CA LEU A 56 4.18 -11.05 1.15
C LEU A 56 2.99 -12.00 1.10
N ALA A 57 3.23 -13.32 1.06
CA ALA A 57 2.16 -14.30 1.18
C ALA A 57 1.44 -14.17 2.53
N LEU A 58 0.11 -14.26 2.50
CA LEU A 58 -0.71 -14.27 3.71
C LEU A 58 -0.59 -15.60 4.44
N ALA A 59 -0.73 -15.58 5.77
CA ALA A 59 -0.67 -16.77 6.61
C ALA A 59 -1.82 -17.75 6.36
N ASP A 60 -1.59 -19.04 6.66
CA ASP A 60 -2.61 -20.09 6.50
C ASP A 60 -3.83 -19.92 7.42
N SER A 61 -3.71 -19.13 8.49
CA SER A 61 -4.83 -18.78 9.37
C SER A 61 -5.84 -17.82 8.72
N VAL A 62 -5.44 -17.09 7.68
CA VAL A 62 -6.31 -16.18 6.93
C VAL A 62 -7.26 -16.99 6.05
N PRO A 63 -8.59 -16.73 6.00
CA PRO A 63 -9.53 -17.49 5.19
C PRO A 63 -9.13 -17.63 3.71
N GLU A 64 -9.32 -18.82 3.14
CA GLU A 64 -8.91 -19.17 1.78
C GLU A 64 -9.43 -18.19 0.72
N GLN A 65 -10.68 -17.73 0.86
CA GLN A 65 -11.28 -16.75 -0.03
C GLN A 65 -10.56 -15.38 -0.03
N VAL A 66 -10.02 -14.96 1.12
CA VAL A 66 -9.21 -13.74 1.23
C VAL A 66 -7.84 -13.97 0.60
N ARG A 67 -7.20 -15.12 0.87
CA ARG A 67 -5.91 -15.48 0.28
C ARG A 67 -5.99 -15.52 -1.25
N THR A 68 -7.03 -16.15 -1.79
CA THR A 68 -7.27 -16.23 -3.25
C THR A 68 -7.44 -14.84 -3.88
N HIS A 69 -8.23 -13.98 -3.23
CA HIS A 69 -8.45 -12.62 -3.71
C HIS A 69 -7.17 -11.77 -3.67
N TYR A 70 -6.34 -11.93 -2.63
CA TYR A 70 -5.05 -11.26 -2.48
C TYR A 70 -3.99 -11.82 -3.44
N ASP A 71 -3.97 -13.12 -3.69
CA ASP A 71 -3.06 -13.74 -4.67
C ASP A 71 -3.32 -13.25 -6.09
N THR A 72 -4.57 -12.90 -6.40
CA THR A 72 -4.90 -12.20 -7.64
C THR A 72 -4.19 -10.84 -7.70
N ALA A 73 -4.14 -10.08 -6.61
CA ALA A 73 -3.38 -8.83 -6.53
C ALA A 73 -1.88 -9.05 -6.73
N ARG A 74 -1.30 -10.07 -6.08
CA ARG A 74 0.12 -10.43 -6.22
C ARG A 74 0.48 -10.82 -7.66
N ASN A 75 -0.37 -11.62 -8.30
CA ASN A 75 -0.21 -11.99 -9.70
C ASN A 75 -0.30 -10.77 -10.63
N LEU A 76 -1.28 -9.88 -10.41
CA LEU A 76 -1.37 -8.62 -11.16
C LEU A 76 -0.10 -7.76 -11.02
N TYR A 77 0.50 -7.72 -9.83
CA TYR A 77 1.78 -7.03 -9.59
C TYR A 77 2.94 -7.62 -10.40
N LEU A 78 2.96 -8.94 -10.61
CA LEU A 78 3.93 -9.61 -11.48
C LEU A 78 3.68 -9.30 -12.96
N TYR A 79 2.43 -9.38 -13.40
CA TYR A 79 2.04 -9.03 -14.77
C TYR A 79 2.22 -7.54 -15.08
N ALA A 80 2.30 -6.68 -14.05
CA ALA A 80 2.63 -5.28 -14.21
C ALA A 80 4.06 -5.04 -14.74
N TRP A 81 4.91 -6.06 -14.74
CA TRP A 81 6.18 -6.08 -15.48
C TRP A 81 5.96 -5.92 -17.00
N HIS A 82 4.91 -6.56 -17.52
CA HIS A 82 4.56 -6.51 -18.93
C HIS A 82 3.63 -5.34 -19.23
N VAL A 83 2.72 -4.97 -18.32
CA VAL A 83 1.78 -3.86 -18.52
C VAL A 83 1.89 -2.89 -17.34
N TYR A 84 2.63 -1.79 -17.48
CA TYR A 84 2.96 -0.94 -16.34
C TYR A 84 1.72 -0.38 -15.62
N ARG A 85 0.62 -0.09 -16.32
CA ARG A 85 -0.63 0.39 -15.69
C ARG A 85 -1.26 -0.63 -14.74
N PHE A 86 -0.90 -1.90 -14.83
CA PHE A 86 -1.40 -2.93 -13.90
C PHE A 86 -0.86 -2.75 -12.47
N HIS A 87 0.17 -1.91 -12.23
CA HIS A 87 0.59 -1.60 -10.86
C HIS A 87 -0.56 -1.03 -10.02
N VAL A 88 -1.27 -0.05 -10.56
CA VAL A 88 -2.41 0.60 -9.89
C VAL A 88 -3.58 -0.37 -9.73
N VAL A 89 -3.81 -1.24 -10.73
CA VAL A 89 -4.85 -2.27 -10.66
C VAL A 89 -4.52 -3.32 -9.59
N ALA A 90 -3.25 -3.73 -9.50
CA ALA A 90 -2.77 -4.65 -8.49
C ALA A 90 -2.93 -4.06 -7.07
N GLU A 91 -2.57 -2.78 -6.90
CA GLU A 91 -2.72 -2.08 -5.64
C GLU A 91 -4.18 -1.91 -5.23
N HIS A 92 -5.06 -1.56 -6.17
CA HIS A 92 -6.49 -1.51 -5.95
C HIS A 92 -7.04 -2.87 -5.50
N GLN A 93 -6.62 -3.96 -6.15
CA GLN A 93 -7.00 -5.32 -5.80
C GLN A 93 -6.50 -5.72 -4.40
N ALA A 94 -5.30 -5.29 -4.00
CA ALA A 94 -4.79 -5.50 -2.65
C ALA A 94 -5.65 -4.76 -1.60
N LEU A 95 -6.00 -3.50 -1.85
CA LEU A 95 -6.87 -2.71 -0.96
C LEU A 95 -8.28 -3.30 -0.86
N ALA A 96 -8.84 -3.81 -1.96
CA ALA A 96 -10.11 -4.53 -1.95
C ALA A 96 -10.02 -5.84 -1.15
N SER A 97 -8.88 -6.54 -1.20
CA SER A 97 -8.62 -7.73 -0.36
C SER A 97 -8.63 -7.39 1.13
N LEU A 98 -8.01 -6.27 1.52
CA LEU A 98 -8.04 -5.76 2.89
C LEU A 98 -9.47 -5.44 3.34
N GLU A 99 -10.27 -4.80 2.49
CA GLU A 99 -11.66 -4.47 2.81
C GLU A 99 -12.50 -5.74 3.03
N MET A 100 -12.37 -6.74 2.13
CA MET A 100 -13.01 -8.04 2.28
C MET A 100 -12.58 -8.72 3.58
N ALA A 101 -11.29 -8.70 3.88
CA ALA A 101 -10.73 -9.30 5.08
C ALA A 101 -11.29 -8.69 6.37
N LEU A 102 -11.28 -7.35 6.46
CA LEU A 102 -11.81 -6.61 7.60
C LEU A 102 -13.29 -6.91 7.85
N ARG A 103 -14.09 -6.99 6.78
CA ARG A 103 -15.52 -7.35 6.90
C ARG A 103 -15.68 -8.72 7.54
N LEU A 104 -14.97 -9.73 7.03
CA LEU A 104 -15.08 -11.09 7.55
C LEU A 104 -14.66 -11.17 9.03
N ALA A 105 -13.53 -10.55 9.39
CA ALA A 105 -13.04 -10.53 10.75
C ALA A 105 -14.04 -9.83 11.70
N LEU A 106 -14.60 -8.69 11.30
CA LEU A 106 -15.56 -7.95 12.13
C LEU A 106 -16.92 -8.65 12.23
N VAL A 107 -17.34 -9.42 11.22
CA VAL A 107 -18.51 -10.31 11.31
C VAL A 107 -18.25 -11.42 12.32
N GLN A 108 -17.08 -12.07 12.26
CA GLN A 108 -16.70 -13.12 13.20
C GLN A 108 -16.66 -12.62 14.65
N GLN A 109 -16.26 -11.37 14.86
CA GLN A 109 -16.25 -10.69 16.17
C GLN A 109 -17.63 -10.16 16.61
N GLY A 110 -18.69 -10.43 15.85
CA GLY A 110 -20.05 -9.98 16.16
C GLY A 110 -20.22 -8.46 16.12
N LYS A 111 -19.33 -7.73 15.42
CA LYS A 111 -19.42 -6.28 15.24
C LYS A 111 -20.26 -5.90 14.02
N LEU A 112 -20.26 -6.77 13.01
CA LEU A 112 -21.05 -6.64 11.78
C LEU A 112 -21.98 -7.84 11.58
N ASP A 113 -23.08 -7.64 10.86
CA ASP A 113 -23.89 -8.73 10.32
C ASP A 113 -23.28 -9.29 9.03
N GLU A 114 -23.83 -10.39 8.53
CA GLU A 114 -23.38 -11.06 7.30
C GLU A 114 -23.42 -10.18 6.05
N HIS A 115 -24.16 -9.07 6.08
CA HIS A 115 -24.24 -8.08 5.00
C HIS A 115 -23.31 -6.89 5.19
N GLY A 116 -22.51 -6.88 6.27
CA GLY A 116 -21.54 -5.83 6.58
C GLY A 116 -22.12 -4.58 7.22
N ALA A 117 -23.33 -4.66 7.79
CA ALA A 117 -23.93 -3.60 8.58
C ALA A 117 -23.63 -3.77 10.08
N LEU A 118 -23.63 -2.65 10.82
CA LEU A 118 -23.28 -2.62 12.24
C LEU A 118 -24.32 -3.32 13.10
N LEU A 119 -23.85 -4.23 13.96
CA LEU A 119 -24.65 -4.79 15.05
C LEU A 119 -24.62 -3.85 16.26
N GLY A 120 -25.77 -3.65 16.91
CA GLY A 120 -25.87 -2.91 18.18
C GLY A 120 -25.87 -1.38 18.10
N ALA A 121 -26.02 -0.76 16.93
CA ALA A 121 -26.10 0.70 16.81
C ALA A 121 -27.41 1.25 17.45
N PRO A 122 -27.34 2.08 18.50
CA PRO A 122 -28.54 2.68 19.09
C PRO A 122 -29.14 3.69 18.09
N GLY A 123 -30.35 3.42 17.61
CA GLY A 123 -31.16 4.41 16.89
C GLY A 123 -31.62 4.05 15.47
N ARG A 124 -31.28 2.89 14.90
CA ARG A 124 -31.91 2.46 13.62
C ARG A 124 -33.22 1.74 13.91
N GLN A 125 -34.27 2.53 14.16
CA GLN A 125 -35.63 2.04 14.10
C GLN A 125 -35.90 1.38 12.73
N ALA A 126 -36.60 0.25 12.77
CA ALA A 126 -36.92 -0.67 11.70
C ALA A 126 -37.81 -0.07 10.56
N LYS A 127 -37.33 0.97 9.87
CA LYS A 127 -38.05 1.60 8.73
C LYS A 127 -37.18 1.86 7.48
N ALA A 128 -35.99 1.27 7.36
CA ALA A 128 -35.24 1.34 6.11
C ALA A 128 -35.64 0.16 5.19
N LYS A 129 -36.35 0.45 4.09
CA LYS A 129 -36.67 -0.51 3.02
C LYS A 129 -35.45 -1.04 2.24
N ARG A 130 -34.24 -0.56 2.57
CA ARG A 130 -32.99 -0.93 1.91
C ARG A 130 -31.97 -1.36 2.97
N PRO A 131 -31.14 -2.38 2.69
CA PRO A 131 -30.04 -2.73 3.56
C PRO A 131 -29.14 -1.51 3.79
N PRO A 132 -28.54 -1.36 4.98
CA PRO A 132 -27.59 -0.28 5.24
C PRO A 132 -26.46 -0.32 4.21
N ALA A 133 -26.03 0.84 3.73
CA ALA A 133 -24.85 0.90 2.87
C ALA A 133 -23.66 0.26 3.61
N PRO A 134 -22.87 -0.58 2.92
CA PRO A 134 -21.71 -1.22 3.53
C PRO A 134 -20.74 -0.16 4.05
N LEU A 135 -20.14 -0.42 5.21
CA LEU A 135 -19.18 0.52 5.79
C LEU A 135 -17.97 0.71 4.88
N GLY A 136 -17.46 1.94 4.75
CA GLY A 136 -16.24 2.22 4.00
C GLY A 136 -14.97 1.76 4.74
N LEU A 137 -13.87 1.61 3.99
CA LEU A 137 -12.58 1.10 4.48
C LEU A 137 -12.06 1.85 5.73
N SER A 138 -12.16 3.18 5.77
CA SER A 138 -11.72 3.98 6.93
C SER A 138 -12.39 3.52 8.23
N ARG A 139 -13.72 3.34 8.19
CA ARG A 139 -14.49 2.90 9.37
C ARG A 139 -14.19 1.46 9.77
N LEU A 140 -13.97 0.58 8.79
CA LEU A 140 -13.57 -0.80 9.05
C LEU A 140 -12.21 -0.86 9.77
N LEU A 141 -11.22 -0.08 9.30
CA LEU A 141 -9.91 0.02 9.95
C LEU A 141 -10.02 0.59 11.37
N SER A 142 -10.78 1.68 11.56
CA SER A 142 -10.99 2.25 12.90
C SER A 142 -11.64 1.26 13.85
N MET A 143 -12.62 0.47 13.38
CA MET A 143 -13.26 -0.55 14.20
C MET A 143 -12.32 -1.71 14.53
N ALA A 144 -11.49 -2.14 13.59
CA ALA A 144 -10.49 -3.17 13.83
C ALA A 144 -9.47 -2.72 14.88
N LEU A 145 -8.99 -1.47 14.78
CA LEU A 145 -8.09 -0.86 15.78
C LEU A 145 -8.77 -0.76 17.16
N GLN A 146 -9.99 -0.23 17.23
CA GLN A 146 -10.74 -0.11 18.48
C GLN A 146 -11.08 -1.46 19.12
N SER A 147 -11.24 -2.51 18.31
CA SER A 147 -11.48 -3.88 18.78
C SER A 147 -10.18 -4.63 19.11
N GLY A 148 -9.01 -4.00 18.93
CA GLY A 148 -7.70 -4.61 19.19
C GLY A 148 -7.28 -5.68 18.17
N LEU A 149 -7.94 -5.76 17.02
CA LEU A 149 -7.61 -6.73 15.95
C LEU A 149 -6.35 -6.35 15.17
N ILE A 150 -6.02 -5.05 15.15
CA ILE A 150 -4.80 -4.52 14.56
C ILE A 150 -4.13 -3.56 15.54
N SER A 151 -2.80 -3.46 15.49
CA SER A 151 -2.02 -2.52 16.30
C SER A 151 -0.72 -2.12 15.62
N ASN A 152 -0.13 -0.99 16.01
CA ASN A 152 1.19 -0.58 15.51
C ASN A 152 2.30 -1.60 15.84
N ASP A 153 2.17 -2.30 16.98
CA ASP A 153 3.10 -3.36 17.37
C ASP A 153 3.00 -4.61 16.50
N GLY A 154 1.84 -4.86 15.88
CA GLY A 154 1.64 -5.97 14.96
C GLY A 154 2.23 -5.74 13.57
N LEU A 155 2.71 -4.52 13.25
CA LEU A 155 3.29 -4.18 11.95
C LEU A 155 4.73 -4.72 11.88
N SER A 156 4.91 -5.82 11.16
CA SER A 156 6.18 -6.55 11.07
C SER A 156 7.30 -5.72 10.43
N ARG A 157 6.93 -4.80 9.53
CA ARG A 157 7.87 -3.98 8.76
C ARG A 157 8.06 -2.55 9.30
N ARG A 158 7.53 -2.23 10.50
CA ARG A 158 7.66 -0.87 11.08
C ARG A 158 9.10 -0.40 11.22
N GLY A 159 10.04 -1.29 11.57
CA GLY A 159 11.46 -0.95 11.67
C GLY A 159 12.07 -0.59 10.33
N LEU A 160 11.66 -1.29 9.25
CA LEU A 160 12.07 -0.95 7.89
C LEU A 160 11.49 0.40 7.44
N TRP A 161 10.26 0.72 7.81
CA TRP A 161 9.66 2.02 7.48
C TRP A 161 10.28 3.17 8.27
N ALA A 162 10.60 2.96 9.56
CA ALA A 162 11.37 3.89 10.37
C ALA A 162 12.77 4.13 9.77
N GLN A 163 13.43 3.09 9.26
CA GLN A 163 14.69 3.22 8.52
C GLN A 163 14.55 4.11 7.28
N LYS A 164 13.45 3.95 6.52
CA LYS A 164 13.17 4.83 5.36
C LYS A 164 12.90 6.28 5.77
N LEU A 165 12.25 6.52 6.91
CA LEU A 165 12.07 7.87 7.45
C LEU A 165 13.42 8.50 7.83
N ALA A 166 14.27 7.75 8.53
CA ALA A 166 15.61 8.19 8.90
C ALA A 166 16.47 8.55 7.68
N GLU A 167 16.41 7.73 6.62
CA GLU A 167 17.09 7.99 5.36
C GLU A 167 16.57 9.26 4.68
N ARG A 168 15.24 9.44 4.60
CA ARG A 168 14.63 10.67 4.07
C ARG A 168 15.05 11.89 4.86
N ARG A 169 14.98 11.83 6.20
CA ARG A 169 15.42 12.91 7.09
C ARG A 169 16.85 13.30 6.78
N ARG A 170 17.77 12.33 6.75
CA ARG A 170 19.18 12.58 6.45
C ARG A 170 19.38 13.21 5.08
N SER A 171 18.69 12.73 4.05
CA SER A 171 18.75 13.33 2.72
C SER A 171 18.29 14.79 2.73
N PHE A 172 17.20 15.12 3.45
CA PHE A 172 16.75 16.50 3.60
C PHE A 172 17.76 17.37 4.35
N GLU A 173 18.33 16.89 5.46
CA GLU A 173 19.37 17.59 6.22
C GLU A 173 20.61 17.88 5.36
N GLN A 174 21.00 16.94 4.50
CA GLN A 174 22.11 17.09 3.57
C GLN A 174 21.83 18.14 2.50
N ILE A 175 20.64 18.12 1.88
CA ILE A 175 20.22 19.12 0.89
C ILE A 175 20.20 20.52 1.54
N GLU A 176 19.63 20.65 2.73
CA GLU A 176 19.58 21.92 3.44
C GLU A 176 20.97 22.41 3.85
N PHE A 177 21.87 21.50 4.26
CA PHE A 177 23.26 21.84 4.54
C PHE A 177 23.98 22.35 3.28
N MET A 178 23.87 21.65 2.15
CA MET A 178 24.44 22.09 0.88
C MET A 178 23.90 23.45 0.48
N ARG A 179 22.58 23.66 0.57
CA ARG A 179 21.92 24.92 0.25
C ARG A 179 22.42 26.07 1.13
N LYS A 180 22.49 25.85 2.45
CA LYS A 180 22.96 26.84 3.43
C LYS A 180 24.43 27.23 3.22
N HIS A 181 25.26 26.27 2.82
CA HIS A 181 26.69 26.45 2.62
C HIS A 181 27.09 26.67 1.14
N GLN A 182 26.12 26.75 0.23
CA GLN A 182 26.32 26.92 -1.22
C GLN A 182 27.30 25.89 -1.82
N LEU A 183 27.26 24.66 -1.31
CA LEU A 183 28.11 23.58 -1.79
C LEU A 183 27.57 23.02 -3.09
N GLN A 184 28.45 22.79 -4.07
CA GLN A 184 28.13 22.09 -5.30
C GLN A 184 28.18 20.57 -5.14
N GLU A 185 28.96 20.10 -4.16
CA GLU A 185 29.14 18.69 -3.86
C GLU A 185 29.22 18.45 -2.35
N LEU A 186 28.79 17.26 -1.92
CA LEU A 186 28.90 16.81 -0.54
C LEU A 186 29.26 15.32 -0.54
N THR A 187 30.33 14.96 0.16
CA THR A 187 30.65 13.55 0.40
C THR A 187 29.71 13.00 1.46
N ILE A 188 28.91 12.00 1.10
CA ILE A 188 27.95 11.36 1.99
C ILE A 188 28.63 10.14 2.64
N PRO A 189 28.64 10.02 3.98
CA PRO A 189 29.13 8.82 4.64
C PRO A 189 28.32 7.57 4.23
N ASP A 190 29.00 6.46 3.97
CA ASP A 190 28.36 5.20 3.54
C ASP A 190 27.57 4.47 4.64
N SER A 191 27.66 4.93 5.89
CA SER A 191 26.88 4.35 6.99
C SER A 191 25.38 4.59 6.78
N PRO A 192 24.48 3.66 7.17
CA PRO A 192 23.03 3.89 7.11
C PRO A 192 22.60 5.00 8.08
N ALA A 193 21.49 5.68 7.77
CA ALA A 193 20.85 6.57 8.75
C ALA A 193 20.31 5.74 9.93
N VAL A 194 20.35 6.27 11.14
CA VAL A 194 19.81 5.59 12.33
C VAL A 194 18.45 6.21 12.67
N PRO A 195 17.38 5.40 12.82
CA PRO A 195 16.08 5.88 13.27
C PRO A 195 16.13 6.50 14.66
N THR A 196 15.39 7.59 14.86
CA THR A 196 15.16 8.15 16.20
C THR A 196 14.11 7.34 16.96
N GLU A 197 14.01 7.58 18.28
CA GLU A 197 12.94 6.98 19.09
C GLU A 197 11.55 7.36 18.56
N ASP A 198 11.35 8.61 18.14
CA ASP A 198 10.09 9.08 17.55
C ASP A 198 9.74 8.36 16.23
N GLU A 199 10.73 8.09 15.37
CA GLU A 199 10.52 7.37 14.10
C GLU A 199 10.18 5.89 14.34
N LEU A 200 10.75 5.29 15.38
CA LEU A 200 10.44 3.92 15.80
C LEU A 200 9.06 3.82 16.47
N ALA A 201 8.66 4.86 17.20
CA ALA A 201 7.36 4.98 17.87
C ALA A 201 6.26 5.59 17.00
N TYR A 202 6.52 5.81 15.71
CA TYR A 202 5.60 6.46 14.78
C TYR A 202 4.24 5.73 14.71
N ASP A 203 3.16 6.50 14.74
CA ASP A 203 1.79 5.97 14.66
C ASP A 203 1.36 5.75 13.20
N TRP A 204 1.82 4.64 12.63
CA TRP A 204 1.52 4.25 11.26
C TRP A 204 0.03 4.00 11.02
N LEU A 205 -0.69 3.43 12.00
CA LEU A 205 -2.10 3.09 11.82
C LEU A 205 -2.98 4.32 11.65
N THR A 206 -2.71 5.42 12.35
CA THR A 206 -3.44 6.67 12.15
C THR A 206 -3.31 7.15 10.70
N ASP A 207 -2.10 7.13 10.14
CA ASP A 207 -1.87 7.47 8.74
C ASP A 207 -2.55 6.49 7.78
N PHE A 208 -2.50 5.19 8.05
CA PHE A 208 -3.12 4.19 7.18
C PHE A 208 -4.65 4.31 7.15
N ILE A 209 -5.28 4.64 8.29
CA ILE A 209 -6.73 4.89 8.40
C ILE A 209 -7.15 6.09 7.54
N GLU A 210 -6.28 7.08 7.37
CA GLU A 210 -6.54 8.25 6.52
C GLU A 210 -6.21 7.98 5.04
N THR A 211 -5.05 7.40 4.77
CA THR A 211 -4.46 7.36 3.42
C THR A 211 -4.98 6.21 2.56
N LEU A 212 -5.10 4.98 3.10
CA LEU A 212 -5.52 3.81 2.33
C LEU A 212 -6.95 3.96 1.75
N PRO A 213 -7.94 4.49 2.50
CA PRO A 213 -9.28 4.71 1.94
C PRO A 213 -9.31 5.75 0.83
N ARG A 214 -8.52 6.82 0.97
CA ARG A 214 -8.39 7.85 -0.07
C ARG A 214 -7.83 7.24 -1.35
N LEU A 215 -6.74 6.47 -1.23
CA LEU A 215 -6.11 5.77 -2.34
C LEU A 215 -7.08 4.78 -3.03
N ARG A 216 -7.77 3.96 -2.23
CA ARG A 216 -8.78 3.01 -2.72
C ARG A 216 -9.88 3.71 -3.51
N ASN A 217 -10.39 4.83 -3.00
CA ASN A 217 -11.45 5.59 -3.66
C ASN A 217 -10.98 6.27 -4.94
N GLU A 218 -9.78 6.82 -4.93
CA GLU A 218 -9.17 7.41 -6.14
C GLU A 218 -9.12 6.39 -7.27
N TYR A 219 -8.70 5.15 -6.99
CA TYR A 219 -8.68 4.08 -7.98
C TYR A 219 -10.09 3.64 -8.42
N ALA A 220 -11.04 3.57 -7.50
CA ALA A 220 -12.43 3.22 -7.82
C ALA A 220 -13.13 4.27 -8.72
N HIS A 221 -12.76 5.54 -8.58
CA HIS A 221 -13.29 6.63 -9.42
C HIS A 221 -12.51 6.83 -10.73
N GLY A 222 -11.42 6.07 -10.92
CA GLY A 222 -10.47 6.26 -11.99
C GLY A 222 -9.40 7.29 -11.60
N THR A 223 -8.15 6.97 -11.88
CA THR A 223 -7.01 7.84 -11.60
C THR A 223 -6.17 8.08 -12.86
N GLN A 224 -5.55 9.26 -12.92
CA GLN A 224 -4.46 9.55 -13.86
C GLN A 224 -3.09 9.21 -13.26
N MET A 225 -3.02 8.89 -11.97
CA MET A 225 -1.81 8.52 -11.27
C MET A 225 -1.22 7.24 -11.87
N LEU A 226 0.08 7.28 -12.14
CA LEU A 226 0.80 6.17 -12.74
C LEU A 226 2.15 6.01 -12.05
N HIS A 227 2.34 4.89 -11.34
CA HIS A 227 3.56 4.64 -10.58
C HIS A 227 3.77 3.15 -10.35
N ALA A 228 5.04 2.75 -10.17
CA ALA A 228 5.43 1.36 -9.90
C ALA A 228 5.65 1.07 -8.40
N SER A 229 5.61 2.10 -7.56
CA SER A 229 5.97 2.05 -6.13
C SER A 229 4.86 1.51 -5.21
N VAL A 230 4.12 0.50 -5.69
CA VAL A 230 2.93 -0.05 -5.01
C VAL A 230 3.26 -1.11 -3.96
N LEU A 231 4.51 -1.61 -3.92
CA LEU A 231 4.91 -2.71 -3.04
C LEU A 231 4.74 -2.36 -1.55
N MET A 232 4.89 -1.08 -1.17
CA MET A 232 4.64 -0.65 0.21
C MET A 232 3.19 -0.89 0.62
N THR A 233 2.22 -0.67 -0.27
CA THR A 233 0.81 -0.96 0.01
C THR A 233 0.58 -2.46 0.18
N PHE A 234 1.25 -3.31 -0.59
CA PHE A 234 1.20 -4.76 -0.37
C PHE A 234 1.74 -5.17 1.00
N GLN A 235 2.84 -4.55 1.46
CA GLN A 235 3.41 -4.78 2.79
C GLN A 235 2.43 -4.39 3.90
N ILE A 236 1.79 -3.23 3.77
CA ILE A 236 0.81 -2.75 4.73
C ILE A 236 -0.42 -3.68 4.75
N VAL A 237 -0.94 -4.01 3.56
CA VAL A 237 -2.11 -4.87 3.42
C VAL A 237 -1.86 -6.27 3.98
N SER A 238 -0.71 -6.88 3.71
CA SER A 238 -0.40 -8.22 4.24
C SER A 238 -0.30 -8.20 5.77
N ASP A 239 0.44 -7.24 6.33
CA ASP A 239 0.58 -7.10 7.78
C ASP A 239 -0.77 -6.87 8.48
N LEU A 240 -1.64 -6.04 7.89
CA LEU A 240 -2.97 -5.78 8.45
C LEU A 240 -3.88 -7.00 8.35
N ILE A 241 -3.87 -7.71 7.21
CA ILE A 241 -4.69 -8.91 7.01
C ILE A 241 -4.25 -10.02 7.98
N ASP A 242 -2.96 -10.31 8.08
CA ASP A 242 -2.47 -11.40 8.95
C ASP A 242 -2.78 -11.14 10.43
N GLN A 243 -2.75 -9.87 10.87
CA GLN A 243 -3.13 -9.50 12.24
C GLN A 243 -4.57 -9.89 12.58
N LEU A 244 -5.51 -9.76 11.64
CA LEU A 244 -6.94 -10.07 11.86
C LEU A 244 -7.20 -11.54 12.22
N TRP A 245 -6.29 -12.46 11.84
CA TRP A 245 -6.36 -13.90 12.16
C TRP A 245 -5.13 -14.39 12.92
N SER A 246 -4.44 -13.49 13.62
CA SER A 246 -3.39 -13.87 14.56
C SER A 246 -4.00 -14.48 15.82
N ARG A 247 -3.26 -15.33 16.55
CA ARG A 247 -3.75 -15.92 17.82
C ARG A 247 -4.26 -14.87 18.80
N ARG A 248 -3.62 -13.70 18.83
CA ARG A 248 -4.04 -12.55 19.65
C ARG A 248 -5.44 -12.02 19.30
N ALA A 249 -5.84 -12.09 18.02
CA ALA A 249 -7.15 -11.63 17.56
C ALA A 249 -8.27 -12.65 17.78
N ILE A 250 -7.93 -13.94 17.91
CA ILE A 250 -8.91 -15.05 18.02
C ILE A 250 -9.30 -15.35 19.48
N GLY A 251 -8.60 -14.77 20.47
CA GLY A 251 -8.99 -14.84 21.88
C GLY A 251 -8.66 -16.17 22.59
N GLU A 252 -7.57 -16.82 22.19
CA GLU A 252 -6.95 -17.95 22.90
C GLU A 252 -5.75 -17.51 23.76
#